data_AF-A0A0D2CI84-F1
#
_entry.id   AF-A0A0D2CI84-F1
#
_cell.length_a   1.000
_cell.length_b   1.000
_cell.length_c   1.000
_cell.angle_alpha   90.00
_cell.angle_beta   90.00
_cell.angle_gamma   90.00
#
_symmetry.space_group_name_H-M   'P 1'
#
loop_
_entity.id
_entity.type
_entity.pdbx_description
1 polymer ?
#
loop_
_entity_poly.entity_id
_entity_poly.type
_entity_poly.pdbx_seq_one_letter_code
_entity_poly.pdbx_strand_id
1 'polypeptide(L)'
;MSFSFGFSGDDIEDDGESQEHEALASKISEYTLSEPGKSPPHATIQPQSHSLAELLASLPSQISYSKLHIPQSTDHGFHDTKTNDNGAETTLFRRSVFDIRAQLMTEANPSAEEEDVAKTLLSGLESGDLSSGIYEGGFKTWECALDLASLVGSDPDLFDRDRTPSALEEDWEVVELGAGSAVPSLALMQKFLERRKSHHPARGGGSLRLTLCDYNADVLRLATAPNALLNYLFASGKLAPSLDEGGRDGDLDLEELGGEPFVNRTIQDMASDRISIDFISGGWGPEFLDLINPSSPRGSGGTGQQHRPATNLLILASETIYSPSSIRAFSETVRALLSPHSRRPETRTGLAKALPPKAWVAAKRVYFGVGGGVDEFVREMDALGGSTRVVMEIKDAGVGRVVLEVTPPAPPDTTSVS
;
A
#
# COMPACT_ATOMS: atom_id res chain seq x y z
N MET A 1 1.51 -7.03 -33.83
CA MET A 1 2.40 -7.65 -32.82
C MET A 1 1.87 -7.21 -31.48
N SER A 2 0.99 -8.01 -30.87
CA SER A 2 0.59 -7.81 -29.48
C SER A 2 1.83 -8.10 -28.62
N PHE A 3 2.26 -7.11 -27.85
CA PHE A 3 3.31 -7.29 -26.86
C PHE A 3 2.63 -7.74 -25.57
N SER A 4 2.87 -8.99 -25.17
CA SER A 4 2.52 -9.50 -23.84
C SER A 4 3.63 -9.10 -22.88
N PHE A 5 3.26 -8.59 -21.71
CA PHE A 5 4.22 -8.35 -20.66
C PHE A 5 4.71 -9.70 -20.10
N GLY A 6 5.99 -10.00 -20.31
CA GLY A 6 6.65 -11.12 -19.62
C GLY A 6 6.79 -10.81 -18.14
N PHE A 7 5.72 -11.05 -17.38
CA PHE A 7 5.69 -10.88 -15.94
C PHE A 7 6.25 -12.12 -15.24
N SER A 8 7.57 -12.24 -15.15
CA SER A 8 8.21 -13.26 -14.32
C SER A 8 8.04 -12.92 -12.83
N GLY A 9 6.94 -13.35 -12.21
CA GLY A 9 6.80 -13.44 -10.75
C GLY A 9 6.53 -14.89 -10.36
N ASP A 10 6.91 -15.29 -9.15
CA ASP A 10 6.75 -16.66 -8.60
C ASP A 10 5.27 -17.10 -8.45
N ASP A 11 4.32 -16.26 -8.89
CA ASP A 11 2.87 -16.36 -8.68
C ASP A 11 2.06 -16.70 -9.95
N ILE A 12 2.71 -16.91 -11.11
CA ILE A 12 2.05 -17.23 -12.38
C ILE A 12 2.48 -18.62 -12.83
N GLU A 13 1.56 -19.60 -12.76
CA GLU A 13 1.71 -20.88 -13.45
C GLU A 13 1.31 -20.70 -14.93
N ASP A 14 2.15 -21.20 -15.84
CA ASP A 14 1.95 -21.16 -17.30
C ASP A 14 1.04 -22.34 -17.70
N ASP A 15 -0.27 -22.12 -17.70
CA ASP A 15 -1.25 -23.11 -18.14
C ASP A 15 -1.43 -23.04 -19.67
N GLY A 16 -0.75 -23.94 -20.37
CA GLY A 16 -0.59 -23.96 -21.83
C GLY A 16 -1.85 -24.26 -22.68
N GLU A 17 -2.94 -23.50 -22.54
CA GLU A 17 -4.12 -23.59 -23.41
C GLU A 17 -4.15 -22.48 -24.48
N SER A 18 -3.38 -22.67 -25.56
CA SER A 18 -3.08 -21.63 -26.55
C SER A 18 -4.20 -21.26 -27.55
N GLN A 19 -5.36 -21.93 -27.57
CA GLN A 19 -6.36 -21.73 -28.64
C GLN A 19 -7.55 -20.83 -28.29
N GLU A 20 -7.98 -20.74 -27.02
CA GLU A 20 -9.01 -19.76 -26.59
C GLU A 20 -8.40 -18.38 -26.29
N HIS A 21 -7.09 -18.36 -25.98
CA HIS A 21 -6.28 -17.16 -25.78
C HIS A 21 -6.29 -16.19 -26.97
N GLU A 22 -6.28 -16.68 -28.22
CA GLU A 22 -6.07 -15.83 -29.40
C GLU A 22 -7.33 -15.01 -29.76
N ALA A 23 -8.52 -15.58 -29.56
CA ALA A 23 -9.80 -14.91 -29.83
C ALA A 23 -10.14 -13.86 -28.77
N LEU A 24 -9.72 -14.07 -27.51
CA LEU A 24 -9.98 -13.15 -26.40
C LEU A 24 -8.90 -12.07 -26.27
N ALA A 25 -7.62 -12.40 -26.50
CA ALA A 25 -6.53 -11.41 -26.60
C ALA A 25 -6.74 -10.43 -27.76
N SER A 26 -7.48 -10.83 -28.80
CA SER A 26 -7.92 -9.94 -29.89
C SER A 26 -8.90 -8.87 -29.42
N LYS A 27 -9.80 -9.20 -28.48
CA LYS A 27 -10.76 -8.25 -27.89
C LYS A 27 -10.09 -7.33 -26.86
N ILE A 28 -9.12 -7.85 -26.10
CA ILE A 28 -8.35 -7.06 -25.11
C ILE A 28 -7.34 -6.14 -25.82
N SER A 29 -6.73 -6.57 -26.92
CA SER A 29 -5.85 -5.71 -27.75
C SER A 29 -6.57 -4.49 -28.35
N GLU A 30 -7.90 -4.51 -28.44
CA GLU A 30 -8.71 -3.35 -28.82
C GLU A 30 -8.69 -2.25 -27.72
N TYR A 31 -8.43 -2.64 -26.47
CA TYR A 31 -8.28 -1.75 -25.31
C TYR A 31 -6.82 -1.40 -24.98
N THR A 32 -5.85 -2.26 -25.32
CA THR A 32 -4.43 -2.07 -24.92
C THR A 32 -3.62 -1.19 -25.88
N LEU A 33 -4.11 -0.87 -27.08
CA LEU A 33 -3.42 -0.01 -28.06
C LEU A 33 -4.39 0.99 -28.69
N SER A 34 -4.85 1.97 -27.91
CA SER A 34 -5.45 3.17 -28.52
C SER A 34 -4.33 4.10 -28.99
N GLU A 35 -4.27 4.35 -30.31
CA GLU A 35 -3.61 5.55 -30.85
C GLU A 35 -4.13 6.80 -30.10
N PRO A 36 -3.28 7.82 -29.87
CA PRO A 36 -3.71 9.02 -29.16
C PRO A 36 -4.82 9.72 -29.96
N GLY A 37 -6.07 9.58 -29.50
CA GLY A 37 -7.21 10.37 -29.98
C GLY A 37 -8.50 9.65 -30.37
N LYS A 38 -8.69 8.34 -30.10
CA LYS A 38 -9.93 7.63 -30.50
C LYS A 38 -10.66 6.77 -29.45
N SER A 39 -10.17 6.65 -28.23
CA SER A 39 -10.95 6.06 -27.13
C SER A 39 -11.79 7.15 -26.44
N PRO A 40 -13.07 6.93 -26.12
CA PRO A 40 -13.79 7.81 -25.21
C PRO A 40 -13.00 7.86 -23.89
N PRO A 41 -12.95 9.00 -23.18
CA PRO A 41 -12.24 9.06 -21.91
C PRO A 41 -12.86 8.00 -20.99
N HIS A 42 -12.09 6.98 -20.61
CA HIS A 42 -12.51 6.08 -19.54
C HIS A 42 -12.82 6.97 -18.33
N ALA A 43 -14.08 6.99 -17.92
CA ALA A 43 -14.50 7.79 -16.78
C ALA A 43 -13.73 7.28 -15.56
N THR A 44 -12.92 8.14 -14.97
CA THR A 44 -12.22 7.85 -13.71
C THR A 44 -13.24 7.39 -12.68
N ILE A 45 -13.01 6.22 -12.06
CA ILE A 45 -13.90 5.69 -11.03
C ILE A 45 -13.97 6.68 -9.87
N GLN A 46 -15.19 7.03 -9.48
CA GLN A 46 -15.47 7.92 -8.37
C GLN A 46 -14.91 7.33 -7.05
N PRO A 47 -14.13 8.10 -6.28
CA PRO A 47 -13.51 7.57 -5.09
C PRO A 47 -14.52 7.30 -3.97
N GLN A 48 -14.31 6.22 -3.21
CA GLN A 48 -15.22 5.77 -2.15
C GLN A 48 -14.43 5.28 -0.93
N SER A 49 -14.91 5.62 0.26
CA SER A 49 -14.37 5.11 1.52
C SER A 49 -15.01 3.78 1.91
N HIS A 50 -14.20 2.86 2.40
CA HIS A 50 -14.65 1.55 2.89
C HIS A 50 -14.09 1.30 4.29
N SER A 51 -14.86 0.59 5.11
CA SER A 51 -14.39 0.16 6.43
C SER A 51 -13.75 -1.22 6.38
N LEU A 52 -12.85 -1.52 7.33
CA LEU A 52 -12.27 -2.87 7.46
C LEU A 52 -13.35 -3.95 7.65
N ALA A 53 -14.39 -3.66 8.45
CA ALA A 53 -15.47 -4.60 8.71
C ALA A 53 -16.29 -4.90 7.44
N GLU A 54 -16.54 -3.88 6.62
CA GLU A 54 -17.24 -4.02 5.33
C GLU A 54 -16.44 -4.89 4.36
N LEU A 55 -15.15 -4.60 4.18
CA LEU A 55 -14.32 -5.36 3.24
C LEU A 55 -14.06 -6.81 3.68
N LEU A 56 -14.05 -7.09 4.98
CA LEU A 56 -13.89 -8.44 5.52
C LEU A 56 -15.20 -9.24 5.60
N ALA A 57 -16.36 -8.63 5.34
CA ALA A 57 -17.66 -9.28 5.46
C ALA A 57 -17.86 -10.43 4.46
N SER A 58 -17.15 -10.41 3.32
CA SER A 58 -17.20 -11.46 2.30
C SER A 58 -16.07 -12.48 2.44
N LEU A 59 -15.38 -12.56 3.58
CA LEU A 59 -14.32 -13.56 3.74
C LEU A 59 -14.87 -15.00 3.68
N PRO A 60 -14.17 -15.92 2.99
CA PRO A 60 -14.49 -17.35 3.07
C PRO A 60 -14.18 -17.92 4.47
N SER A 61 -14.70 -19.11 4.77
CA SER A 61 -14.46 -19.81 6.04
C SER A 61 -13.00 -20.25 6.21
N GLN A 62 -12.27 -20.45 5.11
CA GLN A 62 -10.85 -20.75 5.09
C GLN A 62 -10.14 -19.80 4.12
N ILE A 63 -8.94 -19.35 4.50
CA ILE A 63 -8.07 -18.52 3.66
C ILE A 63 -6.72 -19.21 3.53
N SER A 64 -6.27 -19.48 2.31
CA SER A 64 -4.87 -19.82 2.05
C SER A 64 -4.01 -18.57 1.87
N TYR A 65 -2.80 -18.58 2.40
CA TYR A 65 -1.84 -17.48 2.34
C TYR A 65 -0.42 -17.98 2.05
N SER A 66 0.40 -17.12 1.45
CA SER A 66 1.83 -17.28 1.26
C SER A 66 2.63 -16.38 2.21
N LYS A 67 3.84 -16.80 2.56
CA LYS A 67 4.81 -16.04 3.35
C LYS A 67 5.71 -15.23 2.41
N LEU A 68 5.78 -13.93 2.64
CA LEU A 68 6.65 -13.02 1.92
C LEU A 68 7.80 -12.60 2.82
N HIS A 69 9.02 -12.90 2.38
CA HIS A 69 10.25 -12.51 3.07
C HIS A 69 10.67 -11.12 2.61
N ILE A 70 10.78 -10.18 3.56
CA ILE A 70 11.24 -8.82 3.25
C ILE A 70 12.77 -8.80 3.21
N PRO A 71 13.40 -8.38 2.10
CA PRO A 71 14.85 -8.30 1.97
C PRO A 71 15.49 -7.45 3.07
N GLN A 72 16.71 -7.78 3.48
CA GLN A 72 17.43 -6.97 4.46
C GLN A 72 18.01 -5.72 3.79
N SER A 73 18.08 -4.61 4.54
CA SER A 73 18.64 -3.34 4.04
C SER A 73 20.10 -3.49 3.54
N THR A 74 20.85 -4.43 4.11
CA THR A 74 22.21 -4.78 3.69
C THR A 74 22.27 -5.34 2.26
N ASP A 75 21.21 -6.00 1.81
CA ASP A 75 21.12 -6.56 0.44
C ASP A 75 21.03 -5.46 -0.62
N HIS A 76 20.64 -4.24 -0.21
CA HIS A 76 20.55 -3.05 -1.05
C HIS A 76 21.76 -2.11 -0.90
N GLY A 77 22.86 -2.59 -0.29
CA GLY A 77 24.10 -1.81 -0.14
C GLY A 77 24.06 -0.74 0.97
N PHE A 78 23.03 -0.73 1.81
CA PHE A 78 22.99 0.07 3.03
C PHE A 78 23.74 -0.66 4.15
N HIS A 79 25.04 -0.36 4.27
CA HIS A 79 25.82 -0.76 5.43
C HIS A 79 25.58 0.22 6.58
N ASP A 80 24.70 -0.14 7.53
CA ASP A 80 24.80 0.48 8.84
C ASP A 80 26.01 -0.13 9.57
N THR A 81 27.11 0.62 9.58
CA THR A 81 28.35 0.24 10.31
C THR A 81 28.16 0.18 11.83
N LYS A 82 26.96 0.47 12.36
CA LYS A 82 26.67 0.48 13.80
C LYS A 82 25.83 -0.70 14.31
N THR A 83 25.28 -1.56 13.47
CA THR A 83 24.37 -2.63 13.93
C THR A 83 24.94 -4.03 13.68
N ASN A 84 25.43 -4.67 14.74
CA ASN A 84 25.62 -6.13 14.80
C ASN A 84 24.28 -6.83 15.11
N ASP A 85 23.17 -6.42 14.48
CA ASP A 85 21.93 -7.18 14.57
C ASP A 85 21.95 -8.19 13.43
N ASN A 86 22.00 -9.48 13.75
CA ASN A 86 21.65 -10.55 12.81
C ASN A 86 20.14 -10.40 12.53
N GLY A 87 19.78 -9.40 11.72
CA GLY A 87 18.44 -8.83 11.62
C GLY A 87 17.39 -9.91 11.48
N ALA A 88 16.44 -9.95 12.41
CA ALA A 88 15.30 -10.84 12.30
C ALA A 88 14.61 -10.58 10.95
N GLU A 89 14.58 -11.60 10.11
CA GLU A 89 13.90 -11.57 8.82
C GLU A 89 12.43 -11.20 9.05
N THR A 90 11.96 -10.14 8.39
CA THR A 90 10.57 -9.71 8.53
C THR A 90 9.74 -10.52 7.55
N THR A 91 8.81 -11.32 8.07
CA THR A 91 7.93 -12.17 7.27
C THR A 91 6.52 -11.60 7.28
N LEU A 92 5.99 -11.27 6.11
CA LEU A 92 4.61 -10.87 5.92
C LEU A 92 3.77 -12.04 5.40
N PHE A 93 2.47 -11.97 5.62
CA PHE A 93 1.52 -12.97 5.17
C PHE A 93 0.59 -12.36 4.12
N ARG A 94 0.55 -12.96 2.93
CA ARG A 94 -0.27 -12.50 1.82
C ARG A 94 -1.26 -13.58 1.44
N ARG A 95 -2.54 -13.25 1.34
CA ARG A 95 -3.55 -14.15 0.77
C ARG A 95 -3.12 -14.65 -0.61
N SER A 96 -3.25 -15.95 -0.83
CA SER A 96 -2.81 -16.60 -2.07
C SER A 96 -3.72 -16.23 -3.24
N VAL A 97 -3.14 -16.05 -4.43
CA VAL A 97 -3.91 -15.68 -5.63
C VAL A 97 -4.90 -16.77 -6.02
N PHE A 98 -4.55 -18.06 -5.85
CA PHE A 98 -5.48 -19.16 -6.11
C PHE A 98 -6.69 -19.14 -5.17
N ASP A 99 -6.52 -18.70 -3.92
CA ASP A 99 -7.60 -18.57 -2.94
C ASP A 99 -8.57 -17.45 -3.34
N ILE A 100 -8.03 -16.33 -3.85
CA ILE A 100 -8.80 -15.25 -4.46
C ILE A 100 -9.59 -15.77 -5.67
N ARG A 101 -8.96 -16.55 -6.55
CA ARG A 101 -9.64 -17.18 -7.71
C ARG A 101 -10.77 -18.09 -7.27
N ALA A 102 -10.55 -18.94 -6.26
CA ALA A 102 -11.58 -19.85 -5.74
C ALA A 102 -12.79 -19.09 -5.16
N GLN A 103 -12.56 -17.99 -4.45
CA GLN A 103 -13.64 -17.11 -4.00
C GLN A 103 -14.39 -16.51 -5.19
N LEU A 104 -13.69 -15.94 -6.17
CA LEU A 104 -14.30 -15.33 -7.35
C LEU A 104 -15.11 -16.34 -8.17
N MET A 105 -14.63 -17.58 -8.33
CA MET A 105 -15.38 -18.66 -8.99
C MET A 105 -16.68 -19.01 -8.25
N THR A 106 -16.70 -18.88 -6.93
CA THR A 106 -17.89 -19.10 -6.10
C THR A 106 -18.87 -17.93 -6.19
N GLU A 107 -18.35 -16.70 -6.28
CA GLU A 107 -19.15 -15.47 -6.43
C GLU A 107 -19.70 -15.30 -7.87
N ALA A 108 -19.06 -15.90 -8.87
CA ALA A 108 -19.44 -15.79 -10.27
C ALA A 108 -20.86 -16.32 -10.51
N ASN A 109 -21.69 -15.51 -11.16
CA ASN A 109 -23.05 -15.88 -11.50
C ASN A 109 -23.09 -16.41 -12.95
N PRO A 110 -23.28 -17.73 -13.15
CA PRO A 110 -23.31 -18.31 -14.50
C PRO A 110 -24.53 -17.85 -15.32
N SER A 111 -25.54 -17.24 -14.68
CA SER A 111 -26.80 -16.82 -15.31
C SER A 111 -26.95 -15.32 -15.53
N ALA A 112 -25.94 -14.50 -15.19
CA ALA A 112 -26.00 -13.06 -15.42
C ALA A 112 -25.92 -12.73 -16.94
N GLU A 113 -26.87 -11.93 -17.43
CA GLU A 113 -26.91 -11.44 -18.82
C GLU A 113 -25.97 -10.23 -19.05
N GLU A 114 -25.49 -9.59 -17.97
CA GLU A 114 -24.50 -8.50 -17.96
C GLU A 114 -23.08 -9.02 -17.66
N GLU A 115 -22.08 -8.16 -17.88
CA GLU A 115 -20.65 -8.43 -17.65
C GLU A 115 -20.41 -8.68 -16.15
N ASP A 116 -20.36 -9.96 -15.77
CA ASP A 116 -20.11 -10.41 -14.40
C ASP A 116 -18.71 -9.97 -13.95
N VAL A 117 -18.65 -9.07 -12.97
CA VAL A 117 -17.40 -8.51 -12.42
C VAL A 117 -16.45 -9.63 -11.98
N ALA A 118 -16.97 -10.71 -11.40
CA ALA A 118 -16.13 -11.84 -10.99
C ALA A 118 -15.46 -12.52 -12.19
N LYS A 119 -16.14 -12.65 -13.33
CA LYS A 119 -15.56 -13.18 -14.57
C LYS A 119 -14.50 -12.24 -15.15
N THR A 120 -14.72 -10.93 -15.10
CA THR A 120 -13.75 -9.93 -15.54
C THR A 120 -12.49 -9.94 -14.68
N LEU A 121 -12.62 -10.11 -13.37
CA LEU A 121 -11.48 -10.24 -12.47
C LEU A 121 -10.72 -11.56 -12.66
N LEU A 122 -11.44 -12.67 -12.89
CA LEU A 122 -10.83 -13.97 -13.19
C LEU A 122 -9.99 -13.90 -14.47
N SER A 123 -10.50 -13.29 -15.54
CA SER A 123 -9.74 -13.15 -16.79
C SER A 123 -8.52 -12.23 -16.66
N GLY A 124 -8.61 -11.16 -15.84
CA GLY A 124 -7.46 -10.32 -15.48
C GLY A 124 -6.39 -11.07 -14.69
N LEU A 125 -6.81 -11.98 -13.80
CA LEU A 125 -5.92 -12.86 -13.03
C LEU A 125 -5.27 -13.96 -13.87
N GLU A 126 -5.91 -14.43 -14.94
CA GLU A 126 -5.38 -15.43 -15.87
C GLU A 126 -4.39 -14.82 -16.86
N SER A 127 -4.73 -13.66 -17.43
CA SER A 127 -3.88 -12.97 -18.41
C SER A 127 -2.64 -12.33 -17.79
N GLY A 128 -2.68 -12.00 -16.50
CA GLY A 128 -1.62 -11.26 -15.81
C GLY A 128 -1.41 -9.83 -16.32
N ASP A 129 -2.21 -9.37 -17.29
CA ASP A 129 -2.06 -8.09 -17.96
C ASP A 129 -2.79 -6.97 -17.19
N LEU A 130 -2.14 -5.80 -17.13
CA LEU A 130 -2.75 -4.58 -16.59
C LEU A 130 -3.77 -4.05 -17.61
N SER A 131 -5.04 -4.02 -17.21
CA SER A 131 -6.12 -3.41 -17.99
C SER A 131 -6.48 -2.08 -17.35
N SER A 132 -5.96 -0.98 -17.91
CA SER A 132 -6.21 0.38 -17.40
C SER A 132 -7.71 0.63 -17.21
N GLY A 133 -8.11 1.07 -16.01
CA GLY A 133 -9.50 1.35 -15.69
C GLY A 133 -10.38 0.12 -15.37
N ILE A 134 -9.85 -1.11 -15.41
CA ILE A 134 -10.57 -2.36 -15.11
C ILE A 134 -9.82 -3.19 -14.05
N TYR A 135 -8.52 -3.41 -14.23
CA TYR A 135 -7.65 -4.13 -13.30
C TYR A 135 -6.21 -3.64 -13.43
N GLU A 136 -5.69 -3.03 -12.36
CA GLU A 136 -4.34 -2.42 -12.36
C GLU A 136 -3.31 -3.27 -11.60
N GLY A 137 -3.48 -4.59 -11.61
CA GLY A 137 -2.43 -5.52 -11.15
C GLY A 137 -2.30 -5.66 -9.63
N GLY A 138 -3.26 -5.16 -8.85
CA GLY A 138 -3.18 -5.07 -7.40
C GLY A 138 -3.19 -6.41 -6.64
N PHE A 139 -3.53 -7.54 -7.29
CA PHE A 139 -3.40 -8.87 -6.66
C PHE A 139 -1.96 -9.38 -6.65
N LYS A 140 -1.11 -8.86 -7.55
CA LYS A 140 0.31 -9.18 -7.59
C LYS A 140 1.08 -8.27 -6.64
N THR A 141 2.09 -8.83 -5.97
CA THR A 141 3.09 -8.04 -5.25
C THR A 141 4.25 -7.73 -6.19
N TRP A 142 4.55 -6.45 -6.37
CA TRP A 142 5.67 -6.00 -7.20
C TRP A 142 6.95 -5.87 -6.39
N GLU A 143 8.11 -6.03 -7.04
CA GLU A 143 9.43 -5.99 -6.39
C GLU A 143 9.67 -4.68 -5.63
N CYS A 144 9.23 -3.54 -6.19
CA CYS A 144 9.35 -2.23 -5.53
C CYS A 144 8.62 -2.17 -4.17
N ALA A 145 7.58 -2.98 -3.97
CA ALA A 145 6.86 -3.02 -2.70
C ALA A 145 7.72 -3.69 -1.61
N LEU A 146 8.51 -4.70 -1.99
CA LEU A 146 9.49 -5.35 -1.11
C LEU A 146 10.67 -4.41 -0.81
N ASP A 147 11.18 -3.71 -1.82
CA ASP A 147 12.24 -2.69 -1.64
C ASP A 147 11.76 -1.60 -0.66
N LEU A 148 10.52 -1.12 -0.81
CA LEU A 148 9.94 -0.10 0.06
C LEU A 148 9.69 -0.62 1.48
N ALA A 149 9.22 -1.86 1.63
CA ALA A 149 9.08 -2.50 2.94
C ALA A 149 10.43 -2.69 3.65
N SER A 150 11.49 -3.00 2.90
CA SER A 150 12.86 -3.09 3.43
C SER A 150 13.33 -1.74 3.98
N LEU A 151 13.09 -0.65 3.25
CA LEU A 151 13.38 0.71 3.72
C LEU A 151 12.59 1.04 4.99
N VAL A 152 11.27 0.81 4.99
CA VAL A 152 10.40 1.04 6.17
C VAL A 152 10.89 0.28 7.40
N GLY A 153 11.30 -0.99 7.23
CA GLY A 153 11.77 -1.83 8.32
C GLY A 153 13.14 -1.44 8.88
N SER A 154 13.94 -0.67 8.12
CA SER A 154 15.32 -0.32 8.47
C SER A 154 15.55 1.17 8.75
N ASP A 155 14.58 2.04 8.45
CA ASP A 155 14.72 3.48 8.65
C ASP A 155 14.76 3.83 10.15
N PRO A 156 15.89 4.40 10.62
CA PRO A 156 16.08 4.70 12.04
C PRO A 156 15.24 5.90 12.50
N ASP A 157 14.76 6.77 11.61
CA ASP A 157 13.92 7.92 11.98
C ASP A 157 12.49 7.46 12.26
N LEU A 158 11.95 6.51 11.48
CA LEU A 158 10.61 5.94 11.74
C LEU A 158 10.57 5.20 13.08
N PHE A 159 11.70 4.56 13.39
CA PHE A 159 11.78 3.55 14.41
C PHE A 159 13.08 3.68 15.21
N ASP A 160 13.35 4.86 15.77
CA ASP A 160 14.54 5.07 16.61
C ASP A 160 14.42 4.21 17.89
N ARG A 161 15.44 3.39 18.18
CA ARG A 161 15.52 2.53 19.38
C ARG A 161 16.13 3.29 20.57
N ASP A 162 16.87 4.37 20.31
CA ASP A 162 17.65 5.11 21.31
C ASP A 162 16.93 6.39 21.80
N ARG A 163 15.80 6.76 21.19
CA ARG A 163 14.95 7.86 21.68
C ARG A 163 14.33 7.53 23.03
N THR A 164 14.49 8.45 23.99
CA THR A 164 13.99 8.29 25.36
C THR A 164 12.47 8.08 25.41
N PRO A 165 11.97 7.09 26.18
CA PRO A 165 10.57 6.68 26.19
C PRO A 165 9.52 7.74 26.54
N SER A 166 9.91 8.85 27.18
CA SER A 166 8.99 9.95 27.50
C SER A 166 8.60 10.81 26.29
N ALA A 167 9.16 10.53 25.12
CA ALA A 167 8.90 11.22 23.87
C ALA A 167 8.03 10.38 22.88
N LEU A 168 7.65 9.15 23.25
CA LEU A 168 7.11 8.11 22.34
C LEU A 168 5.58 8.11 22.13
N GLU A 169 4.90 9.23 22.36
CA GLU A 169 3.50 9.39 21.91
C GLU A 169 3.49 9.84 20.43
N GLU A 170 4.11 9.06 19.55
CA GLU A 170 4.13 9.34 18.12
C GLU A 170 2.90 8.73 17.45
N ASP A 171 1.94 9.59 17.14
CA ASP A 171 0.79 9.24 16.32
C ASP A 171 1.20 9.26 14.84
N TRP A 172 1.11 8.10 14.21
CA TRP A 172 1.42 7.89 12.80
C TRP A 172 0.15 7.90 11.96
N GLU A 173 0.18 8.68 10.90
CA GLU A 173 -0.75 8.62 9.79
C GLU A 173 0.02 8.16 8.55
N VAL A 174 -0.34 6.98 8.05
CA VAL A 174 0.29 6.36 6.89
C VAL A 174 -0.75 6.25 5.80
N VAL A 175 -0.45 6.80 4.63
CA VAL A 175 -1.31 6.70 3.45
C VAL A 175 -0.56 5.92 2.39
N GLU A 176 -1.06 4.75 2.02
CA GLU A 176 -0.48 3.97 0.91
C GLU A 176 -1.33 4.15 -0.34
N LEU A 177 -0.74 4.78 -1.37
CA LEU A 177 -1.37 5.01 -2.67
C LEU A 177 -0.99 3.86 -3.61
N GLY A 178 -2.00 3.19 -4.18
CA GLY A 178 -1.79 1.99 -5.00
C GLY A 178 -1.33 0.81 -4.15
N ALA A 179 -2.09 0.50 -3.10
CA ALA A 179 -1.68 -0.42 -2.05
C ALA A 179 -1.53 -1.86 -2.56
N GLY A 180 -2.39 -2.34 -3.47
CA GLY A 180 -2.36 -3.75 -3.88
C GLY A 180 -2.37 -4.70 -2.68
N SER A 181 -1.27 -5.42 -2.46
CA SER A 181 -1.09 -6.31 -1.30
C SER A 181 -0.72 -5.62 0.02
N ALA A 182 -0.51 -4.30 0.03
CA ALA A 182 -0.16 -3.41 1.17
C ALA A 182 1.14 -3.74 1.90
N VAL A 183 2.06 -4.44 1.25
CA VAL A 183 3.31 -4.92 1.86
C VAL A 183 4.08 -3.85 2.65
N PRO A 184 4.32 -2.63 2.13
CA PRO A 184 4.98 -1.55 2.88
C PRO A 184 4.28 -1.18 4.19
N SER A 185 2.97 -0.93 4.16
CA SER A 185 2.22 -0.57 5.37
C SER A 185 2.12 -1.72 6.37
N LEU A 186 2.04 -2.96 5.89
CA LEU A 186 1.98 -4.14 6.74
C LEU A 186 3.32 -4.39 7.45
N ALA A 187 4.46 -4.17 6.78
CA ALA A 187 5.77 -4.16 7.43
C ALA A 187 5.86 -3.11 8.55
N LEU A 188 5.34 -1.89 8.30
CA LEU A 188 5.26 -0.83 9.30
C LEU A 188 4.40 -1.26 10.50
N MET A 189 3.23 -1.85 10.26
CA MET A 189 2.33 -2.33 11.30
C MET A 189 2.97 -3.42 12.18
N GLN A 190 3.70 -4.36 11.59
CA GLN A 190 4.43 -5.38 12.34
C GLN A 190 5.47 -4.72 13.28
N LYS A 191 6.28 -3.79 12.76
CA LYS A 191 7.28 -3.06 13.58
C LYS A 191 6.65 -2.24 14.69
N PHE A 192 5.50 -1.61 14.42
CA PHE A 192 4.72 -0.89 15.42
C PHE A 192 4.28 -1.81 16.58
N LEU A 193 3.76 -3.00 16.26
CA LEU A 193 3.34 -3.99 17.26
C LEU A 193 4.53 -4.61 18.02
N GLU A 194 5.63 -4.94 17.35
CA GLU A 194 6.86 -5.46 17.97
C GLU A 194 7.42 -4.50 19.04
N ARG A 195 7.46 -3.20 18.72
CA ARG A 195 7.87 -2.14 19.66
C ARG A 195 6.97 -2.06 20.87
N ARG A 196 5.66 -2.17 20.65
CA ARG A 196 4.67 -2.13 21.73
C ARG A 196 4.79 -3.32 22.67
N LYS A 197 5.14 -4.51 22.16
CA LYS A 197 5.40 -5.70 23.00
C LYS A 197 6.64 -5.56 23.87
N SER A 198 7.68 -4.90 23.38
CA SER A 198 8.95 -4.73 24.12
C SER A 198 8.90 -3.65 25.21
N HIS A 199 7.89 -2.79 25.21
CA HIS A 199 7.74 -1.71 26.20
C HIS A 199 6.61 -2.02 27.21
N HIS A 200 6.89 -1.87 28.51
CA HIS A 200 5.89 -2.13 29.56
C HIS A 200 4.63 -1.25 29.40
N PRO A 201 3.41 -1.81 29.58
CA PRO A 201 2.12 -1.18 29.27
C PRO A 201 1.71 0.02 30.14
N ALA A 202 2.60 0.51 31.02
CA ALA A 202 2.25 1.51 32.02
C ALA A 202 2.34 2.98 31.54
N ARG A 203 2.87 3.27 30.34
CA ARG A 203 3.00 4.64 29.81
C ARG A 203 2.77 4.66 28.29
N GLY A 204 2.05 5.68 27.82
CA GLY A 204 1.53 5.86 26.45
C GLY A 204 2.36 5.28 25.31
N GLY A 205 1.70 4.47 24.47
CA GLY A 205 2.16 4.18 23.12
C GLY A 205 1.37 5.01 22.12
N GLY A 206 2.01 5.54 21.08
CA GLY A 206 1.31 6.28 20.01
C GLY A 206 0.21 5.47 19.32
N SER A 207 -0.41 6.06 18.31
CA SER A 207 -1.40 5.40 17.45
C SER A 207 -0.86 5.18 16.03
N LEU A 208 -1.43 4.21 15.33
CA LEU A 208 -1.15 3.96 13.92
C LEU A 208 -2.45 3.98 13.11
N ARG A 209 -2.60 4.99 12.26
CA ARG A 209 -3.67 5.09 11.28
C ARG A 209 -3.12 4.74 9.91
N LEU A 210 -3.64 3.67 9.31
CA LEU A 210 -3.36 3.29 7.94
C LEU A 210 -4.55 3.68 7.06
N THR A 211 -4.30 4.40 5.96
CA THR A 211 -5.27 4.61 4.88
C THR A 211 -4.73 3.91 3.64
N LEU A 212 -5.31 2.77 3.30
CA LEU A 212 -4.84 1.90 2.20
C LEU A 212 -5.72 2.13 0.97
N CYS A 213 -5.10 2.62 -0.11
CA CYS A 213 -5.83 3.12 -1.27
C CYS A 213 -5.48 2.32 -2.52
N ASP A 214 -6.48 1.89 -3.29
CA ASP A 214 -6.27 1.22 -4.58
C ASP A 214 -7.31 1.73 -5.59
N TYR A 215 -7.02 1.65 -6.88
CA TYR A 215 -8.01 2.03 -7.89
C TYR A 215 -9.24 1.10 -7.82
N ASN A 216 -9.02 -0.20 -7.52
CA ASN A 216 -10.05 -1.24 -7.59
C ASN A 216 -10.54 -1.64 -6.19
N ALA A 217 -11.85 -1.47 -5.92
CA ALA A 217 -12.45 -1.88 -4.65
C ALA A 217 -12.30 -3.40 -4.39
N ASP A 218 -12.34 -4.22 -5.44
CA ASP A 218 -12.14 -5.67 -5.31
C ASP A 218 -10.71 -6.05 -4.91
N VAL A 219 -9.68 -5.25 -5.27
CA VAL A 219 -8.32 -5.45 -4.76
C VAL A 219 -8.30 -5.21 -3.25
N LEU A 220 -8.95 -4.15 -2.79
CA LEU A 220 -9.07 -3.85 -1.36
C LEU A 220 -9.79 -4.96 -0.60
N ARG A 221 -10.93 -5.44 -1.15
CA ARG A 221 -11.77 -6.49 -0.56
C ARG A 221 -11.08 -7.85 -0.54
N LEU A 222 -10.51 -8.27 -1.67
CA LEU A 222 -10.03 -9.63 -1.86
C LEU A 222 -8.56 -9.81 -1.44
N ALA A 223 -7.72 -8.77 -1.45
CA ALA A 223 -6.31 -8.87 -1.09
C ALA A 223 -5.91 -7.96 0.08
N THR A 224 -6.12 -6.64 -0.03
CA THR A 224 -5.56 -5.68 0.93
C THR A 224 -6.09 -5.88 2.35
N ALA A 225 -7.41 -5.93 2.53
CA ALA A 225 -8.04 -6.12 3.83
C ALA A 225 -7.74 -7.50 4.45
N PRO A 226 -7.83 -8.63 3.70
CA PRO A 226 -7.40 -9.94 4.21
C PRO A 226 -5.94 -9.98 4.64
N ASN A 227 -5.02 -9.34 3.90
CA ASN A 227 -3.61 -9.25 4.29
C ASN A 227 -3.42 -8.46 5.59
N ALA A 228 -4.18 -7.38 5.79
CA ALA A 228 -4.16 -6.62 7.04
C ALA A 228 -4.61 -7.47 8.23
N LEU A 229 -5.69 -8.25 8.07
CA LEU A 229 -6.16 -9.19 9.09
C LEU A 229 -5.07 -10.23 9.41
N LEU A 230 -4.53 -10.91 8.40
CA LEU A 230 -3.49 -11.93 8.55
C LEU A 230 -2.29 -11.39 9.33
N ASN A 231 -1.72 -10.27 8.89
CA ASN A 231 -0.52 -9.71 9.50
C ASN A 231 -0.75 -9.22 10.92
N TYR A 232 -1.92 -8.65 11.24
CA TYR A 232 -2.24 -8.31 12.63
C TYR A 232 -2.36 -9.57 13.50
N LEU A 233 -3.01 -10.64 13.04
CA LEU A 233 -3.16 -11.89 13.79
C LEU A 233 -1.80 -12.50 14.18
N PHE A 234 -0.86 -12.58 13.23
CA PHE A 234 0.49 -13.08 13.49
C PHE A 234 1.30 -12.09 14.35
N ALA A 235 1.30 -10.80 13.99
CA ALA A 235 2.09 -9.80 14.70
C ALA A 235 1.61 -9.54 16.13
N SER A 236 0.32 -9.70 16.42
CA SER A 236 -0.23 -9.62 17.79
C SER A 236 0.03 -10.89 18.61
N GLY A 237 0.43 -12.00 17.97
CA GLY A 237 0.64 -13.30 18.60
C GLY A 237 -0.65 -14.08 18.86
N LYS A 238 -1.76 -13.70 18.22
CA LYS A 238 -3.02 -14.47 18.24
C LYS A 238 -2.89 -15.78 17.47
N LEU A 239 -2.06 -15.77 16.43
CA LEU A 239 -1.62 -16.97 15.73
C LEU A 239 -0.12 -17.18 15.97
N ALA A 240 0.25 -18.44 16.18
CA ALA A 240 1.65 -18.83 16.15
C ALA A 240 2.07 -19.05 14.69
N PRO A 241 3.25 -18.57 14.26
CA PRO A 241 3.83 -19.01 12.99
C PRO A 241 3.91 -20.55 12.98
N SER A 242 3.49 -21.19 11.89
CA SER A 242 3.65 -22.65 11.74
C SER A 242 5.12 -23.02 11.92
N LEU A 243 5.38 -24.08 12.71
CA LEU A 243 6.71 -24.61 12.99
C LEU A 243 7.36 -25.30 11.78
N ASP A 244 6.64 -25.47 10.67
CA ASP A 244 7.25 -25.85 9.41
C ASP A 244 8.07 -24.68 8.87
N GLU A 245 9.32 -24.59 9.32
CA GLU A 245 10.34 -23.60 8.95
C GLU A 245 10.64 -23.56 7.44
N GLY A 246 10.07 -24.48 6.65
CA GLY A 246 10.19 -24.52 5.17
C GLY A 246 8.89 -24.33 4.39
N GLY A 247 7.72 -24.22 5.04
CA GLY A 247 6.45 -24.04 4.34
C GLY A 247 6.29 -22.61 3.83
N ARG A 248 6.32 -22.43 2.50
CA ARG A 248 6.06 -21.13 1.84
C ARG A 248 4.62 -20.67 2.00
N ASP A 249 3.70 -21.61 2.17
CA ASP A 249 2.26 -21.37 2.24
C ASP A 249 1.66 -21.90 3.54
N GLY A 250 0.44 -21.47 3.85
CA GLY A 250 -0.34 -21.93 4.99
C GLY A 250 -1.83 -21.65 4.81
N ASP A 251 -2.63 -22.25 5.69
CA ASP A 251 -4.08 -22.12 5.72
C ASP A 251 -4.54 -21.52 7.05
N LEU A 252 -5.54 -20.65 7.00
CA LEU A 252 -6.23 -20.08 8.14
C LEU A 252 -7.70 -20.50 8.09
N ASP A 253 -8.10 -21.41 8.97
CA ASP A 253 -9.51 -21.75 9.17
C ASP A 253 -10.15 -20.73 10.12
N LEU A 254 -10.93 -19.80 9.57
CA LEU A 254 -11.64 -18.81 10.36
C LEU A 254 -12.83 -19.42 11.09
N GLU A 255 -13.45 -20.47 10.55
CA GLU A 255 -14.61 -21.13 11.16
C GLU A 255 -14.20 -21.82 12.47
N GLU A 256 -13.06 -22.50 12.49
CA GLU A 256 -12.47 -23.06 13.72
C GLU A 256 -12.12 -21.97 14.76
N LEU A 257 -11.74 -20.77 14.30
CA LEU A 257 -11.44 -19.64 15.18
C LEU A 257 -12.69 -18.91 15.67
N GLY A 258 -13.88 -19.26 15.19
CA GLY A 258 -15.17 -18.69 15.60
C GLY A 258 -15.81 -17.76 14.58
N GLY A 259 -15.40 -17.82 13.30
CA GLY A 259 -16.01 -17.18 12.15
C GLY A 259 -16.09 -15.65 12.23
N GLU A 260 -17.20 -15.09 11.75
CA GLU A 260 -17.47 -13.65 11.76
C GLU A 260 -17.31 -13.01 13.17
N PRO A 261 -17.80 -13.60 14.28
CA PRO A 261 -17.52 -13.09 15.63
C PRO A 261 -16.02 -12.95 15.96
N PHE A 262 -15.17 -13.85 15.47
CA PHE A 262 -13.73 -13.78 15.66
C PHE A 262 -13.10 -12.64 14.86
N VAL A 263 -13.52 -12.46 13.61
CA VAL A 263 -13.08 -11.34 12.76
C VAL A 263 -13.46 -10.01 13.42
N ASN A 264 -14.72 -9.85 13.83
CA ASN A 264 -15.21 -8.63 14.48
C ASN A 264 -14.46 -8.33 15.79
N ARG A 265 -14.16 -9.35 16.60
CA ARG A 265 -13.34 -9.19 17.81
C ARG A 265 -11.91 -8.77 17.45
N THR A 266 -11.33 -9.34 16.41
CA THR A 266 -9.99 -8.98 15.95
C THR A 266 -9.91 -7.51 15.52
N ILE A 267 -10.94 -6.98 14.85
CA ILE A 267 -11.05 -5.55 14.52
C ILE A 267 -11.12 -4.68 15.80
N GLN A 268 -11.86 -5.12 16.82
CA GLN A 268 -11.89 -4.43 18.13
C GLN A 268 -10.55 -4.48 18.85
N ASP A 269 -9.81 -5.58 18.70
CA ASP A 269 -8.47 -5.73 19.27
C ASP A 269 -7.49 -4.76 18.58
N MET A 270 -7.54 -4.59 17.25
CA MET A 270 -6.76 -3.57 16.53
C MET A 270 -7.01 -2.17 17.10
N ALA A 271 -8.29 -1.81 17.30
CA ALA A 271 -8.66 -0.52 17.89
C ALA A 271 -8.14 -0.37 19.33
N SER A 272 -8.15 -1.46 20.11
CA SER A 272 -7.60 -1.50 21.48
C SER A 272 -6.08 -1.34 21.51
N ASP A 273 -5.41 -1.80 20.45
CA ASP A 273 -3.98 -1.57 20.18
C ASP A 273 -3.68 -0.21 19.54
N ARG A 274 -4.69 0.66 19.40
CA ARG A 274 -4.60 2.00 18.78
C ARG A 274 -4.19 1.94 17.30
N ILE A 275 -4.63 0.90 16.61
CA ILE A 275 -4.47 0.73 15.17
C ILE A 275 -5.85 0.93 14.52
N SER A 276 -5.92 1.82 13.53
CA SER A 276 -7.09 1.97 12.66
C SER A 276 -6.67 1.80 11.20
N ILE A 277 -7.47 1.05 10.44
CA ILE A 277 -7.21 0.79 9.02
C ILE A 277 -8.46 1.20 8.25
N ASP A 278 -8.31 2.24 7.45
CA ASP A 278 -9.33 2.79 6.57
C ASP A 278 -8.92 2.54 5.10
N PHE A 279 -9.91 2.47 4.21
CA PHE A 279 -9.69 2.11 2.81
C PHE A 279 -10.33 3.12 1.88
N ILE A 280 -9.69 3.41 0.75
CA ILE A 280 -10.26 4.25 -0.30
C ILE A 280 -10.06 3.59 -1.65
N SER A 281 -11.16 3.29 -2.35
CA SER A 281 -11.11 2.85 -3.75
C SER A 281 -11.28 4.03 -4.70
N GLY A 282 -10.86 3.89 -5.96
CA GLY A 282 -11.16 4.80 -7.05
C GLY A 282 -10.01 5.75 -7.42
N GLY A 283 -10.28 6.65 -8.35
CA GLY A 283 -9.25 7.49 -8.96
C GLY A 283 -8.75 8.62 -8.05
N TRP A 284 -7.47 8.93 -8.18
CA TRP A 284 -6.85 10.08 -7.52
C TRP A 284 -7.45 11.40 -8.01
N GLY A 285 -7.54 12.38 -7.12
CA GLY A 285 -8.06 13.72 -7.44
C GLY A 285 -8.64 14.44 -6.21
N PRO A 286 -9.32 15.58 -6.43
CA PRO A 286 -9.91 16.38 -5.36
C PRO A 286 -10.91 15.61 -4.48
N GLU A 287 -11.81 14.84 -5.10
CA GLU A 287 -12.81 14.05 -4.40
C GLU A 287 -12.17 12.95 -3.52
N PHE A 288 -11.05 12.37 -3.98
CA PHE A 288 -10.26 11.41 -3.22
C PHE A 288 -9.60 12.07 -2.01
N LEU A 289 -9.07 13.28 -2.18
CA LEU A 289 -8.45 14.06 -1.09
C LEU A 289 -9.47 14.47 -0.02
N ASP A 290 -10.71 14.76 -0.41
CA ASP A 290 -11.81 15.08 0.52
C ASP A 290 -12.16 13.90 1.43
N LEU A 291 -11.91 12.64 1.01
CA LEU A 291 -12.10 11.47 1.85
C LEU A 291 -11.00 11.29 2.90
N ILE A 292 -9.75 11.64 2.56
CA ILE A 292 -8.60 11.56 3.50
C ILE A 292 -8.64 12.73 4.48
N ASN A 293 -8.89 13.93 3.97
CA ASN A 293 -8.91 15.17 4.75
C ASN A 293 -10.30 15.82 4.65
N PRO A 294 -11.34 15.27 5.30
CA PRO A 294 -12.66 15.85 5.25
C PRO A 294 -12.60 17.29 5.73
N SER A 295 -12.92 18.22 4.83
CA SER A 295 -13.00 19.63 5.14
C SER A 295 -13.95 19.82 6.32
N SER A 296 -13.43 20.06 7.52
CA SER A 296 -14.28 20.33 8.68
C SER A 296 -15.21 21.49 8.30
N PRO A 297 -16.54 21.32 8.32
CA PRO A 297 -17.44 22.42 8.07
C PRO A 297 -17.16 23.48 9.13
N ARG A 298 -16.69 24.65 8.67
CA ARG A 298 -16.49 25.84 9.50
C ARG A 298 -17.85 26.23 10.09
N GLY A 299 -18.23 25.67 11.24
CA GLY A 299 -19.39 26.17 12.00
C GLY A 299 -20.39 25.18 12.60
N SER A 300 -20.04 23.93 12.92
CA SER A 300 -20.91 23.11 13.78
C SER A 300 -20.23 22.78 15.11
N GLY A 301 -20.74 23.36 16.20
CA GLY A 301 -20.35 23.06 17.58
C GLY A 301 -20.83 21.68 18.05
N GLY A 302 -20.57 20.64 17.25
CA GLY A 302 -20.91 19.25 17.56
C GLY A 302 -19.84 18.59 18.41
N THR A 303 -20.27 17.85 19.43
CA THR A 303 -19.47 17.04 20.37
C THR A 303 -18.83 15.79 19.74
N GLY A 304 -18.48 15.85 18.45
CA GLY A 304 -17.74 14.78 17.78
C GLY A 304 -16.31 14.75 18.31
N GLN A 305 -15.79 13.55 18.60
CA GLN A 305 -14.41 13.34 19.04
C GLN A 305 -13.45 14.12 18.12
N GLN A 306 -12.89 15.20 18.64
CA GLN A 306 -11.82 15.93 17.99
C GLN A 306 -10.63 14.97 17.87
N HIS A 307 -10.49 14.36 16.70
CA HIS A 307 -9.35 13.53 16.39
C HIS A 307 -8.10 14.41 16.48
N ARG A 308 -7.17 14.04 17.36
CA ARG A 308 -5.88 14.72 17.41
C ARG A 308 -5.22 14.53 16.04
N PRO A 309 -4.74 15.60 15.41
CA PRO A 309 -3.98 15.47 14.17
C PRO A 309 -2.72 14.63 14.46
N ALA A 310 -2.53 13.55 13.71
CA ALA A 310 -1.38 12.66 13.88
C ALA A 310 -0.08 13.45 13.80
N THR A 311 0.91 13.13 14.63
CA THR A 311 2.16 13.89 14.72
C THR A 311 3.05 13.67 13.50
N ASN A 312 2.98 12.48 12.88
CA ASN A 312 3.84 12.07 11.77
C ASN A 312 2.97 11.61 10.58
N LEU A 313 3.24 12.14 9.39
CA LEU A 313 2.64 11.69 8.12
C LEU A 313 3.70 11.00 7.26
N LEU A 314 3.43 9.76 6.84
CA LEU A 314 4.20 9.03 5.85
C LEU A 314 3.29 8.61 4.69
N ILE A 315 3.64 9.01 3.48
CA ILE A 315 2.95 8.52 2.27
C ILE A 315 3.83 7.44 1.65
N LEU A 316 3.23 6.31 1.32
CA LEU A 316 3.89 5.18 0.67
C LEU A 316 3.27 4.98 -0.71
N ALA A 317 4.08 4.68 -1.71
CA ALA A 317 3.60 4.27 -3.02
C ALA A 317 4.63 3.38 -3.69
N SER A 318 4.18 2.31 -4.34
CA SER A 318 5.05 1.39 -5.07
C SER A 318 4.47 1.16 -6.47
N GLU A 319 5.28 1.35 -7.51
CA GLU A 319 4.91 1.08 -8.90
C GLU A 319 3.66 1.87 -9.33
N THR A 320 3.55 3.14 -8.93
CA THR A 320 2.38 4.00 -9.24
C THR A 320 2.64 5.03 -10.35
N ILE A 321 3.88 5.10 -10.84
CA ILE A 321 4.31 6.10 -11.84
C ILE A 321 4.58 5.50 -13.23
N TYR A 322 4.07 4.30 -13.50
CA TYR A 322 4.29 3.59 -14.76
C TYR A 322 3.53 4.19 -15.95
N SER A 323 2.42 4.89 -15.71
CA SER A 323 1.56 5.43 -16.76
C SER A 323 1.69 6.95 -16.86
N PRO A 324 2.13 7.51 -18.01
CA PRO A 324 2.25 8.95 -18.22
C PRO A 324 0.94 9.72 -17.98
N SER A 325 -0.22 9.10 -18.24
CA SER A 325 -1.51 9.74 -18.07
C SER A 325 -1.90 9.94 -16.60
N SER A 326 -1.38 9.13 -15.69
CA SER A 326 -1.70 9.19 -14.25
C SER A 326 -0.68 9.97 -13.43
N ILE A 327 0.56 10.15 -13.93
CA ILE A 327 1.66 10.84 -13.21
C ILE A 327 1.23 12.19 -12.65
N ARG A 328 0.49 12.99 -13.42
CA ARG A 328 0.03 14.31 -12.95
C ARG A 328 -0.94 14.21 -11.79
N ALA A 329 -1.99 13.40 -11.92
CA ALA A 329 -2.99 13.22 -10.86
C ALA A 329 -2.36 12.64 -9.57
N PHE A 330 -1.44 11.69 -9.73
CA PHE A 330 -0.64 11.14 -8.64
C PHE A 330 0.21 12.21 -7.94
N SER A 331 0.97 12.98 -8.71
CA SER A 331 1.88 14.02 -8.18
C SER A 331 1.10 15.14 -7.48
N GLU A 332 -0.03 15.58 -8.04
CA GLU A 332 -0.93 16.55 -7.43
C GLU A 332 -1.49 16.02 -6.09
N THR A 333 -1.84 14.74 -6.02
CA THR A 333 -2.34 14.06 -4.80
C THR A 333 -1.27 13.98 -3.71
N VAL A 334 -0.07 13.49 -4.04
CA VAL A 334 1.06 13.41 -3.10
C VAL A 334 1.37 14.80 -2.53
N ARG A 335 1.46 15.83 -3.38
CA ARG A 335 1.69 17.20 -2.92
C ARG A 335 0.57 17.72 -2.02
N ALA A 336 -0.69 17.46 -2.39
CA ALA A 336 -1.84 17.94 -1.62
C ALA A 336 -1.87 17.31 -0.22
N LEU A 337 -1.49 16.04 -0.07
CA LEU A 337 -1.39 15.36 1.23
C LEU A 337 -0.24 15.90 2.09
N LEU A 338 0.91 16.22 1.49
CA LEU A 338 2.07 16.78 2.20
C LEU A 338 1.87 18.23 2.67
N SER A 339 1.10 19.03 1.93
CA SER A 339 1.00 20.49 2.10
C SER A 339 0.42 20.97 3.45
N PRO A 340 -0.67 20.39 4.00
CA PRO A 340 -1.21 20.79 5.29
C PRO A 340 -0.23 20.58 6.45
N HIS A 341 0.63 19.58 6.32
CA HIS A 341 1.57 19.15 7.35
C HIS A 341 2.83 20.01 7.40
N SER A 342 3.20 20.67 6.29
CA SER A 342 4.36 21.58 6.22
C SER A 342 4.15 22.90 6.95
N ARG A 343 2.89 23.28 7.24
CA ARG A 343 2.52 24.55 7.86
C ARG A 343 2.30 24.46 9.37
N ARG A 344 2.54 23.30 9.99
CA ARG A 344 2.39 23.15 11.43
C ARG A 344 3.54 23.89 12.12
N PRO A 345 3.25 24.92 12.94
CA PRO A 345 4.28 25.54 13.76
C PRO A 345 4.91 24.47 14.64
N GLU A 346 6.24 24.46 14.78
CA GLU A 346 6.93 23.65 15.79
C GLU A 346 6.19 23.87 17.12
N THR A 347 5.48 22.84 17.60
CA THR A 347 4.72 22.94 18.83
C THR A 347 5.74 23.18 19.95
N ARG A 348 5.74 24.38 20.52
CA ARG A 348 6.56 24.82 21.67
C ARG A 348 6.21 24.11 22.97
N THR A 349 5.72 22.88 22.90
CA THR A 349 5.53 21.99 24.04
C THR A 349 6.61 20.95 23.92
N GLY A 350 7.51 20.85 24.91
CA GLY A 350 8.67 19.94 24.91
C GLY A 350 8.36 18.43 24.92
N LEU A 351 7.28 18.00 24.27
CA LEU A 351 7.06 16.65 23.76
C LEU A 351 7.76 16.51 22.40
N ALA A 352 8.06 15.27 22.00
CA ALA A 352 8.87 14.89 20.83
C ALA A 352 8.77 15.83 19.61
N LYS A 353 9.94 16.07 19.00
CA LYS A 353 10.05 16.73 17.70
C LYS A 353 9.35 15.88 16.64
N ALA A 354 8.15 16.29 16.21
CA ALA A 354 7.41 15.68 15.11
C ALA A 354 8.30 15.58 13.87
N LEU A 355 8.25 14.45 13.17
CA LEU A 355 9.01 14.24 11.95
C LEU A 355 8.38 15.06 10.82
N PRO A 356 9.20 15.64 9.92
CA PRO A 356 8.66 16.32 8.76
C PRO A 356 7.86 15.33 7.89
N PRO A 357 6.70 15.75 7.34
CA PRO A 357 5.92 14.89 6.45
C PRO A 357 6.75 14.55 5.21
N LYS A 358 6.73 13.27 4.82
CA LYS A 358 7.46 12.79 3.64
C LYS A 358 6.63 11.74 2.89
N ALA A 359 6.92 11.59 1.60
CA ALA A 359 6.45 10.47 0.81
C ALA A 359 7.63 9.63 0.33
N TRP A 360 7.49 8.31 0.32
CA TRP A 360 8.40 7.39 -0.35
C TRP A 360 7.70 6.72 -1.52
N VAL A 361 8.26 6.93 -2.72
CA VAL A 361 7.76 6.39 -3.98
C VAL A 361 8.79 5.43 -4.54
N ALA A 362 8.51 4.12 -4.46
CA ALA A 362 9.34 3.07 -5.04
C ALA A 362 8.90 2.78 -6.48
N ALA A 363 9.85 2.77 -7.42
CA ALA A 363 9.54 2.60 -8.83
C ALA A 363 10.71 2.03 -9.64
N LYS A 364 10.39 1.38 -10.76
CA LYS A 364 11.36 1.12 -11.82
C LYS A 364 11.77 2.45 -12.44
N ARG A 365 13.05 2.56 -12.84
CA ARG A 365 13.55 3.79 -13.49
C ARG A 365 12.80 4.11 -14.78
N VAL A 366 12.49 3.08 -15.56
CA VAL A 366 11.81 3.18 -16.86
C VAL A 366 10.82 2.04 -17.02
N TYR A 367 9.63 2.33 -17.56
CA TYR A 367 8.63 1.34 -17.90
C TYR A 367 8.50 1.21 -19.42
N PHE A 368 9.05 0.13 -19.98
CA PHE A 368 8.94 -0.14 -21.42
C PHE A 368 7.47 -0.40 -21.81
N GLY A 369 7.05 0.09 -22.99
CA GLY A 369 5.69 -0.07 -23.52
C GLY A 369 4.71 1.02 -23.10
N VAL A 370 4.65 1.35 -21.80
CA VAL A 370 3.71 2.36 -21.25
C VAL A 370 4.32 3.76 -21.15
N GLY A 371 5.65 3.87 -21.02
CA GLY A 371 6.39 5.12 -21.19
C GLY A 371 6.46 6.04 -19.96
N GLY A 372 5.94 5.64 -18.81
CA GLY A 372 6.18 6.35 -17.54
C GLY A 372 7.55 6.02 -16.95
N GLY A 373 7.88 6.69 -15.85
CA GLY A 373 9.18 6.55 -15.23
C GLY A 373 9.50 7.63 -14.20
N VAL A 374 10.69 7.48 -13.62
CA VAL A 374 11.21 8.37 -12.57
C VAL A 374 11.43 9.78 -13.10
N ASP A 375 11.93 9.94 -14.33
CA ASP A 375 12.27 11.24 -14.89
C ASP A 375 11.03 12.09 -15.19
N GLU A 376 9.94 11.48 -15.66
CA GLU A 376 8.63 12.12 -15.83
C GLU A 376 8.06 12.57 -14.49
N PHE A 377 8.09 11.70 -13.49
CA PHE A 377 7.57 11.99 -12.15
C PHE A 377 8.35 13.11 -11.45
N VAL A 378 9.68 13.07 -11.49
CA VAL A 378 10.53 14.13 -10.90
C VAL A 378 10.26 15.48 -11.55
N ARG A 379 10.15 15.54 -12.89
CA ARG A 379 9.82 16.79 -13.61
C ARG A 379 8.46 17.35 -13.20
N GLU A 380 7.45 16.49 -13.04
CA GLU A 380 6.11 16.92 -12.62
C GLU A 380 6.13 17.41 -11.17
N MET A 381 6.82 16.71 -10.27
CA MET A 381 6.99 17.14 -8.87
C MET A 381 7.74 18.46 -8.74
N ASP A 382 8.78 18.68 -9.55
CA ASP A 382 9.51 19.96 -9.62
C ASP A 382 8.60 21.10 -10.10
N ALA A 383 7.80 20.86 -11.15
CA ALA A 383 6.82 21.84 -11.65
C ALA A 383 5.76 22.20 -10.60
N LEU A 384 5.44 21.25 -9.73
CA LEU A 384 4.53 21.39 -8.60
C LEU A 384 5.19 22.00 -7.33
N GLY A 385 6.50 22.27 -7.38
CA GLY A 385 7.28 22.87 -6.29
C GLY A 385 7.65 21.92 -5.16
N GLY A 386 7.59 20.60 -5.39
CA GLY A 386 8.09 19.60 -4.45
C GLY A 386 9.61 19.44 -4.53
N SER A 387 10.21 18.79 -3.54
CA SER A 387 11.61 18.35 -3.60
C SER A 387 11.69 16.84 -3.60
N THR A 388 12.38 16.27 -4.57
CA THR A 388 12.60 14.82 -4.70
C THR A 388 14.07 14.47 -4.53
N ARG A 389 14.38 13.41 -3.77
CA ARG A 389 15.72 12.81 -3.73
C ARG A 389 15.66 11.30 -3.76
N VAL A 390 16.63 10.65 -4.38
CA VAL A 390 16.79 9.19 -4.30
C VAL A 390 17.31 8.83 -2.91
N VAL A 391 16.60 7.95 -2.20
CA VAL A 391 17.00 7.44 -0.87
C VAL A 391 17.46 5.99 -0.89
N MET A 392 17.09 5.24 -1.94
CA MET A 392 17.55 3.87 -2.17
C MET A 392 17.67 3.61 -3.67
N GLU A 393 18.74 2.93 -4.09
CA GLU A 393 18.92 2.44 -5.46
C GLU A 393 19.12 0.93 -5.44
N ILE A 394 18.36 0.21 -6.27
CA ILE A 394 18.47 -1.23 -6.42
C ILE A 394 18.93 -1.53 -7.84
N LYS A 395 20.05 -2.24 -7.94
CA LYS A 395 20.72 -2.60 -9.19
C LYS A 395 20.91 -4.12 -9.22
N ASP A 396 19.79 -4.83 -9.28
CA ASP A 396 19.76 -6.27 -9.58
C ASP A 396 19.69 -6.50 -11.10
N ALA A 397 19.68 -7.76 -11.52
CA ALA A 397 19.67 -8.14 -12.93
C ALA A 397 18.34 -7.73 -13.59
N GLY A 398 18.30 -6.56 -14.22
CA GLY A 398 17.11 -6.06 -14.90
C GLY A 398 17.09 -4.53 -15.05
N VAL A 399 15.87 -3.98 -15.11
CA VAL A 399 15.66 -2.53 -15.08
C VAL A 399 15.89 -2.04 -13.65
N GLY A 400 16.83 -1.10 -13.47
CA GLY A 400 17.13 -0.56 -12.15
C GLY A 400 15.90 0.05 -11.47
N ARG A 401 15.79 -0.16 -10.16
CA ARG A 401 14.69 0.36 -9.31
C ARG A 401 15.24 1.38 -8.33
N VAL A 402 14.38 2.29 -7.87
CA VAL A 402 14.73 3.34 -6.91
C VAL A 402 13.60 3.56 -5.92
N VAL A 403 13.94 4.06 -4.73
CA VAL A 403 12.98 4.70 -3.83
C VAL A 403 13.30 6.19 -3.78
N LEU A 404 12.30 7.02 -4.11
CA LEU A 404 12.35 8.47 -4.07
C LEU A 404 11.70 8.97 -2.78
N GLU A 405 12.39 9.84 -2.05
CA GLU A 405 11.76 10.67 -1.03
C GLU A 405 11.27 11.98 -1.62
N VAL A 406 9.99 12.28 -1.41
CA VAL A 406 9.35 13.55 -1.72
C VAL A 406 9.08 14.31 -0.44
N THR A 407 9.51 15.56 -0.40
CA THR A 407 9.27 16.47 0.73
C THR A 407 8.65 17.78 0.26
N PRO A 408 7.93 18.50 1.14
CA PRO A 408 7.52 19.87 0.87
C PRO A 408 8.72 20.76 0.53
N PRO A 409 8.53 21.86 -0.23
CA PRO A 409 9.60 22.82 -0.47
C PRO A 409 10.15 23.36 0.85
N ALA A 410 11.47 23.53 0.92
CA ALA A 410 12.11 24.20 2.04
C ALA A 410 11.52 25.62 2.20
N PRO A 411 11.25 26.08 3.43
CA PRO A 411 10.84 27.46 3.64
C PRO A 411 11.92 28.40 3.10
N PRO A 412 11.56 29.53 2.47
CA PRO A 412 12.54 30.49 1.98
C PRO A 412 13.40 31.00 3.13
N ASP A 413 14.72 30.98 2.96
CA ASP A 413 15.69 31.52 3.92
C ASP A 413 15.37 32.98 4.22
N THR A 414 14.85 33.27 5.42
CA THR A 414 14.51 34.62 5.87
C THR A 414 15.74 35.47 6.24
N THR A 415 16.95 35.06 5.88
CA THR A 415 18.22 35.71 6.28
C THR A 415 18.77 36.73 5.29
N SER A 416 17.99 37.21 4.32
CA SER A 416 18.47 38.19 3.32
C SER A 416 17.66 39.49 3.22
N VAL A 417 17.05 39.93 4.33
CA VAL A 417 16.59 41.32 4.46
C VAL A 417 17.04 41.88 5.82
N SER A 418 18.26 42.40 5.85
CA SER A 418 18.76 43.31 6.89
C SER A 418 19.44 44.48 6.24
#